data_AF-A0A8S8YMS2-F1
#
_entry.id   AF-A0A8S8YMS2-F1
#
_cell.length_a   1.000
_cell.length_b   1.000
_cell.length_c   1.000
_cell.angle_alpha   90.00
_cell.angle_beta   90.00
_cell.angle_gamma   90.00
#
_symmetry.space_group_name_H-M   'P 1'
#
loop_
_entity.id
_entity.type
_entity.pdbx_description
1 polymer ?
#
loop_
_entity_poly.entity_id
_entity_poly.type
_entity_poly.pdbx_seq_one_letter_code
_entity_poly.pdbx_strand_id
1 'polypeptide(L)'
;MGSEMEDLVSGVAGRGSEGGRRMVPKPPGKKGLEGLAKRFGLGAGVWNNSDSVLENVSQPEWIGEGGDLQDNDGEADIISRLEMEMRQAADRLDFERAAELRDRIYRIRNTTN
;
A
#
# COMPACT_ATOMS: atom_id res chain seq x y z
N MET A 1 39.63 -16.39 0.32
CA MET A 1 38.70 -16.82 1.39
C MET A 1 37.49 -15.90 1.36
N GLY A 2 36.69 -15.95 0.28
CA GLY A 2 35.60 -14.97 0.08
C GLY A 2 34.51 -15.49 -0.85
N SER A 3 34.89 -16.33 -1.81
CA SER A 3 33.95 -17.04 -2.69
C SER A 3 33.01 -17.99 -1.93
N GLU A 4 33.45 -18.57 -0.82
CA GLU A 4 32.65 -19.53 -0.03
C GLU A 4 31.45 -18.86 0.67
N MET A 5 31.56 -17.58 1.05
CA MET A 5 30.45 -16.85 1.67
C MET A 5 29.38 -16.49 0.63
N GLU A 6 29.81 -16.15 -0.58
CA GLU A 6 28.91 -15.86 -1.71
C GLU A 6 28.24 -17.15 -2.25
N ASP A 7 28.96 -18.26 -2.24
CA ASP A 7 28.44 -19.59 -2.55
C ASP A 7 27.36 -20.02 -1.52
N LEU A 8 27.55 -19.71 -0.23
CA LEU A 8 26.54 -19.94 0.82
C LEU A 8 25.26 -19.10 0.62
N VAL A 9 25.40 -17.83 0.23
CA VAL A 9 24.25 -16.95 -0.03
C VAL A 9 23.51 -17.36 -1.30
N SER A 10 24.24 -17.77 -2.34
CA SER A 10 23.66 -18.18 -3.63
C SER A 10 23.14 -19.63 -3.66
N GLY A 11 23.44 -20.45 -2.64
CA GLY A 11 22.99 -21.86 -2.56
C GLY A 11 23.70 -22.79 -3.55
N VAL A 12 24.87 -22.38 -4.02
CA VAL A 12 25.71 -23.09 -4.99
C VAL A 12 26.94 -23.62 -4.26
N ALA A 13 27.43 -24.79 -4.63
CA ALA A 13 28.72 -25.28 -4.18
C ALA A 13 29.59 -25.69 -5.37
N GLY A 14 30.87 -25.36 -5.31
CA GLY A 14 31.85 -25.72 -6.32
C GLY A 14 33.14 -24.93 -6.16
N ARG A 15 34.26 -25.48 -6.64
CA ARG A 15 35.55 -24.79 -6.60
C ARG A 15 35.66 -23.90 -7.84
N GLY A 16 35.64 -22.58 -7.64
CA GLY A 16 35.69 -21.61 -8.73
C GLY A 16 36.93 -21.70 -9.64
N SER A 17 36.84 -20.95 -10.74
CA SER A 17 37.74 -20.77 -11.92
C SER A 17 37.85 -21.88 -12.96
N GLU A 18 37.82 -23.17 -12.60
CA GLU A 18 37.97 -24.26 -13.61
C GLU A 18 37.07 -25.48 -13.33
N GLY A 19 36.31 -25.49 -12.22
CA GLY A 19 35.37 -26.54 -11.84
C GLY A 19 33.93 -26.02 -11.76
N GLY A 20 33.00 -26.67 -12.45
CA GLY A 20 31.61 -26.22 -12.56
C GLY A 20 30.91 -26.04 -11.21
N ARG A 21 30.23 -24.90 -11.04
CA ARG A 21 29.35 -24.57 -9.92
C ARG A 21 28.05 -25.37 -10.01
N ARG A 22 27.62 -26.04 -8.93
CA ARG A 22 26.38 -26.83 -8.90
C ARG A 22 25.46 -26.36 -7.78
N MET A 23 24.16 -26.35 -8.04
CA MET A 23 23.15 -26.08 -7.01
C MET A 23 23.16 -27.20 -5.97
N VAL A 24 23.16 -26.83 -4.68
CA VAL A 24 23.01 -27.82 -3.60
C VAL A 24 21.53 -27.96 -3.25
N PRO A 25 20.97 -29.18 -3.23
CA PRO A 25 19.60 -29.39 -2.78
C PRO A 25 19.45 -28.99 -1.31
N LYS A 26 18.37 -28.27 -0.98
CA LYS A 26 18.07 -27.88 0.40
C LYS A 26 17.81 -29.14 1.24
N PRO A 27 18.25 -29.17 2.52
CA PRO A 27 17.98 -30.30 3.41
C PRO A 27 16.47 -30.49 3.61
N PRO A 28 15.98 -31.74 3.70
CA PRO A 28 14.55 -32.03 3.83
C PRO A 28 13.99 -31.34 5.08
N GLY A 29 12.84 -30.67 4.92
CA GLY A 29 12.16 -29.93 6.00
C GLY A 29 12.46 -28.44 6.07
N LYS A 30 13.54 -27.94 5.46
CA LYS A 30 13.79 -26.49 5.34
C LYS A 30 13.14 -25.95 4.06
N LYS A 31 11.85 -25.61 4.14
CA LYS A 31 11.23 -24.72 3.15
C LYS A 31 11.94 -23.37 3.30
N GLY A 32 12.70 -22.94 2.30
CA GLY A 32 13.48 -21.68 2.36
C GLY A 32 12.58 -20.45 2.46
N LEU A 33 13.08 -19.27 2.05
CA LEU A 33 12.25 -18.06 1.98
C LEU A 33 10.94 -18.27 1.21
N GLU A 34 10.93 -19.16 0.20
CA GLU A 34 9.74 -19.60 -0.53
C GLU A 34 8.60 -20.09 0.40
N GLY A 35 8.92 -20.81 1.48
CA GLY A 35 7.92 -21.27 2.45
C GLY A 35 7.38 -20.16 3.34
N LEU A 36 8.23 -19.20 3.69
CA LEU A 36 7.84 -18.01 4.46
C LEU A 36 6.94 -17.11 3.61
N ALA A 37 7.38 -16.80 2.39
CA ALA A 37 6.64 -15.97 1.45
C ALA A 37 5.29 -16.59 1.08
N LYS A 38 5.23 -17.92 0.86
CA LYS A 38 3.96 -18.62 0.65
C LYS A 38 3.02 -18.53 1.85
N ARG A 39 3.55 -18.58 3.08
CA ARG A 39 2.74 -18.48 4.32
C ARG A 39 2.13 -17.10 4.51
N PHE A 40 2.77 -16.05 4.02
CA PHE A 40 2.26 -14.68 4.04
C PHE A 40 1.54 -14.28 2.74
N GLY A 41 1.33 -15.20 1.79
CA GLY A 41 0.72 -14.88 0.49
C GLY A 41 1.56 -13.93 -0.37
N LEU A 42 2.84 -13.74 -0.04
CA LEU A 42 3.77 -12.84 -0.71
C LEU A 42 4.28 -13.48 -2.01
N GLY A 43 3.40 -13.72 -2.99
CA GLY A 43 3.71 -13.87 -4.42
C GLY A 43 4.86 -14.80 -4.84
N ALA A 44 5.36 -15.68 -3.98
CA ALA A 44 6.56 -16.45 -4.26
C ALA A 44 6.20 -17.66 -5.14
N GLY A 45 6.43 -17.52 -6.43
CA GLY A 45 6.44 -18.65 -7.38
C GLY A 45 5.62 -18.47 -8.65
N VAL A 46 4.97 -17.33 -8.89
CA VAL A 46 4.27 -17.07 -10.15
C VAL A 46 4.64 -15.66 -10.61
N TRP A 47 5.79 -15.56 -11.28
CA TRP A 47 6.06 -14.37 -12.10
C TRP A 47 5.12 -14.51 -13.29
N ASN A 48 4.29 -13.50 -13.51
CA ASN A 48 3.31 -13.59 -14.57
C ASN A 48 4.02 -13.68 -15.93
N ASN A 49 3.65 -14.67 -16.75
CA ASN A 49 4.29 -14.92 -18.05
C ASN A 49 3.75 -13.99 -19.15
N SER A 50 2.80 -13.13 -18.84
CA SER A 50 2.25 -12.12 -19.74
C SER A 50 3.15 -10.88 -19.77
N ASP A 51 3.34 -10.32 -20.97
CA ASP A 51 4.10 -9.09 -21.23
C ASP A 51 3.37 -7.81 -20.76
N SER A 52 2.45 -7.97 -19.81
CA SER A 52 1.54 -6.95 -19.30
C SER A 52 2.11 -6.36 -18.01
N VAL A 53 2.63 -5.14 -18.10
CA VAL A 53 3.15 -4.39 -16.94
C VAL A 53 2.07 -4.20 -15.87
N LEU A 54 0.81 -4.10 -16.27
CA LEU A 54 -0.33 -3.87 -15.38
C LEU A 54 -0.64 -5.06 -14.48
N GLU A 55 -0.39 -6.28 -14.93
CA GLU A 55 -0.67 -7.48 -14.15
C GLU A 55 0.36 -7.75 -13.05
N ASN A 56 1.51 -7.07 -13.09
CA ASN A 56 2.57 -7.15 -12.08
C ASN A 56 2.44 -6.09 -10.98
N VAL A 57 1.54 -5.11 -11.15
CA VAL A 57 1.29 -4.07 -10.15
C VAL A 57 0.12 -4.52 -9.31
N SER A 58 0.40 -5.01 -8.09
CA SER A 58 -0.64 -5.21 -7.09
C SER A 58 -1.17 -3.85 -6.65
N GLN A 59 -2.21 -3.36 -7.33
CA GLN A 59 -2.99 -2.25 -6.79
C GLN A 59 -3.78 -2.80 -5.61
N PRO A 60 -3.64 -2.22 -4.41
CA PRO A 60 -4.50 -2.62 -3.30
C PRO A 60 -5.97 -2.39 -3.70
N GLU A 61 -6.84 -3.36 -3.40
CA GLU A 61 -8.30 -3.18 -3.41
C GLU A 61 -8.62 -2.10 -2.38
N TRP A 62 -8.72 -0.85 -2.83
CA TRP A 62 -9.33 0.20 -2.04
C TRP A 62 -10.82 -0.15 -2.02
N ILE A 63 -11.24 -0.85 -0.97
CA ILE A 63 -12.64 -1.08 -0.66
C ILE A 63 -13.26 0.31 -0.45
N GLY A 64 -13.77 0.89 -1.54
CA GLY A 64 -14.76 1.96 -1.54
C GLY A 64 -14.46 3.18 -0.69
N GLU A 65 -13.35 3.88 -0.93
CA GLU A 65 -13.36 5.36 -0.92
C GLU A 65 -13.17 5.90 -2.35
N GLY A 66 -13.65 5.12 -3.31
CA GLY A 66 -13.74 5.46 -4.74
C GLY A 66 -15.09 5.03 -5.30
N GLY A 67 -16.10 4.90 -4.44
CA GLY A 67 -17.48 5.01 -4.90
C GLY A 67 -17.62 6.42 -5.42
N ASP A 68 -18.23 6.57 -6.59
CA ASP A 68 -18.66 7.83 -7.15
C ASP A 68 -19.04 8.81 -6.03
N LEU A 69 -18.14 9.76 -5.70
CA LEU A 69 -18.57 11.06 -5.16
C LEU A 69 -19.24 11.77 -6.34
N GLN A 70 -20.33 11.17 -6.80
CA GLN A 70 -21.33 11.86 -7.55
C GLN A 70 -21.75 12.96 -6.59
N ASP A 71 -21.35 14.19 -6.95
CA ASP A 71 -21.71 15.46 -6.34
C ASP A 71 -23.25 15.58 -6.26
N ASN A 72 -23.84 14.79 -5.39
CA ASN A 72 -25.25 14.75 -4.98
C ASN A 72 -25.31 14.61 -3.46
N ASP A 73 -24.20 14.85 -2.76
CA ASP A 73 -24.23 15.22 -1.35
C ASP A 73 -25.13 16.47 -1.28
N GLY A 74 -26.28 16.33 -0.63
CA GLY A 74 -27.19 17.46 -0.46
C GLY A 74 -26.46 18.58 0.29
N GLU A 75 -26.96 19.80 0.18
CA GLU A 75 -26.40 20.94 0.93
C GLU A 75 -26.28 20.64 2.44
N ALA A 76 -27.18 19.80 2.97
CA ALA A 76 -27.12 19.30 4.33
C ALA A 76 -25.88 18.43 4.62
N ASP A 77 -25.49 17.56 3.70
CA ASP A 77 -24.33 16.68 3.85
C ASP A 77 -23.03 17.50 3.80
N ILE A 78 -22.96 18.48 2.88
CA ILE A 78 -21.84 19.42 2.78
C ILE A 78 -21.71 20.23 4.09
N ILE A 79 -22.81 20.74 4.63
CA ILE A 79 -22.81 21.48 5.90
C ILE A 79 -22.36 20.57 7.05
N SER A 80 -22.85 19.33 7.12
CA SER A 80 -22.49 18.39 8.20
C SER A 80 -20.99 18.07 8.20
N ARG A 81 -20.37 17.90 7.03
CA ARG A 81 -18.92 17.71 6.89
C ARG A 81 -18.14 18.94 7.35
N LEU A 82 -18.55 20.14 6.93
CA LEU A 82 -17.92 21.39 7.35
C LEU A 82 -18.05 21.64 8.87
N GLU A 83 -19.20 21.29 9.48
CA GLU A 83 -19.40 21.39 10.93
C GLU A 83 -18.46 20.43 11.70
N MET A 84 -18.24 19.23 11.18
CA MET A 84 -17.30 18.26 11.76
C MET A 84 -15.86 18.77 11.68
N GLU A 85 -15.43 19.29 10.52
CA GLU A 85 -14.10 19.89 10.37
C GLU A 85 -13.89 21.11 11.29
N MET A 86 -14.92 21.95 11.44
CA MET A 86 -14.87 23.12 12.31
C MET A 86 -14.67 22.71 13.77
N ARG A 87 -15.38 21.68 14.25
CA ARG A 87 -15.19 21.13 15.61
C ARG A 87 -13.79 20.58 15.79
N GLN A 88 -13.28 19.86 14.79
CA GLN A 88 -11.93 19.30 14.86
C GLN A 88 -10.84 20.39 14.90
N ALA A 89 -11.03 21.49 14.18
CA ALA A 89 -10.14 22.65 14.24
C ALA A 89 -10.21 23.34 15.62
N ALA A 90 -11.41 23.48 16.18
CA ALA A 90 -11.60 24.04 17.53
C ALA A 90 -10.95 23.17 18.62
N ASP A 91 -11.06 21.84 18.53
CA ASP A 91 -10.40 20.90 19.44
C ASP A 91 -8.87 21.01 19.38
N ARG A 92 -8.32 21.39 18.21
CA ARG A 92 -6.90 21.67 18.01
C ARG A 92 -6.48 23.10 18.36
N LEU A 93 -7.42 23.94 18.81
CA LEU A 93 -7.21 25.37 19.09
C LEU A 93 -6.88 26.23 17.85
N ASP A 94 -7.17 25.73 16.65
CA ASP A 94 -7.00 26.46 15.38
C ASP A 94 -8.24 27.33 15.08
N PHE A 95 -8.39 28.41 15.82
CA PHE A 95 -9.58 29.28 15.74
C PHE A 95 -9.70 30.07 14.42
N GLU A 96 -8.58 30.34 13.75
CA GLU A 96 -8.58 30.99 12.43
C GLU A 96 -9.28 30.08 11.40
N ARG A 97 -8.84 28.82 11.32
CA ARG A 97 -9.44 27.82 10.44
C ARG A 97 -10.90 27.54 10.80
N ALA A 98 -11.22 27.47 12.09
CA ALA A 98 -12.60 27.30 12.54
C ALA A 98 -13.50 28.48 12.13
N ALA A 99 -12.99 29.72 12.17
CA ALA A 99 -13.73 30.91 11.74
C ALA A 99 -13.98 30.91 10.22
N GLU A 100 -13.00 30.54 9.41
CA GLU A 100 -13.17 30.39 7.96
C GLU A 100 -14.25 29.36 7.60
N LEU A 101 -14.24 28.21 8.29
CA LEU A 101 -15.23 27.15 8.10
C LEU A 101 -16.64 27.61 8.51
N ARG A 102 -16.76 28.33 9.64
CA ARG A 102 -18.02 28.94 10.08
C ARG A 102 -18.58 29.89 9.02
N ASP A 103 -17.75 30.80 8.50
CA ASP A 103 -18.18 31.78 7.50
C ASP A 103 -18.61 31.08 6.19
N ARG A 104 -17.93 30.00 5.81
CA ARG A 104 -18.31 29.17 4.66
C ARG A 104 -19.67 28.51 4.86
N ILE A 105 -19.94 27.94 6.03
CA ILE A 105 -21.25 27.36 6.37
C ILE A 105 -22.33 28.44 6.29
N TYR A 106 -22.06 29.64 6.81
CA TYR A 106 -23.02 30.75 6.77
C TYR A 106 -23.34 31.17 5.33
N ARG A 107 -22.34 31.28 4.45
CA ARG A 107 -22.56 31.59 3.03
C ARG A 107 -23.46 30.57 2.36
N ILE A 108 -23.19 29.28 2.56
CA ILE A 108 -23.99 28.19 1.97
C ILE A 108 -25.44 28.27 2.46
N ARG A 109 -25.66 28.45 3.77
CA ARG A 109 -27.04 28.58 4.32
C ARG A 109 -27.77 29.84 3.85
N ASN A 110 -27.04 30.90 3.54
CA ASN A 110 -27.63 32.15 3.05
C ASN A 110 -27.93 32.11 1.56
N THR A 111 -27.18 31.35 0.76
CA THR A 111 -27.48 31.18 -0.67
C THR A 111 -28.73 30.34 -0.93
N THR A 112 -29.19 29.60 0.08
CA THR A 112 -30.30 28.64 0.00
C THR A 112 -31.62 29.17 0.59
N ASN A 113 -31.62 30.37 1.18
CA ASN A 113 -32.82 31.09 1.63
C ASN A 113 -33.18 32.20 0.64
#